data_AF-A0A4U0WSL3-F1
#
_entry.id   AF-A0A4U0WSL3-F1
#
_cell.length_a   1.000
_cell.length_b   1.000
_cell.length_c   1.000
_cell.angle_alpha   90.00
_cell.angle_beta   90.00
_cell.angle_gamma   90.00
#
_symmetry.space_group_name_H-M   'P 1'
#
loop_
_entity.id
_entity.type
_entity.pdbx_description
1 polymer ?
#
loop_
_entity_poly.entity_id
_entity_poly.type
_entity_poly.pdbx_seq_one_letter_code
_entity_poly.pdbx_strand_id
1 'polypeptide(L)'
;MSLNSYLNSESPKHIFPMKPGLQCTHSALTNNLSHLLEKVCIITVDGRTLTGSLVSCDQVTNLVLKDTIERIIRPAEDDEPSMEQPHGLYLVRGDNVVICGLVDEELDGSIDWTKVRGEVIGSTKHA
;
A
#
# COMPACT_ATOMS: atom_id res chain seq x y z
N MET A 1 -13.03 -4.01 13.32
CA MET A 1 -12.53 -2.67 12.91
C MET A 1 -12.40 -2.72 11.40
N SER A 2 -13.10 -1.86 10.66
CA SER A 2 -13.20 -1.96 9.19
C SER A 2 -11.99 -1.30 8.52
N LEU A 3 -11.52 -1.83 7.39
CA LEU A 3 -10.48 -1.20 6.56
C LEU A 3 -10.83 0.28 6.25
N ASN A 4 -12.13 0.58 6.12
CA ASN A 4 -12.64 1.93 5.93
C ASN A 4 -12.41 2.86 7.13
N SER A 5 -12.35 2.34 8.35
CA SER A 5 -12.00 3.15 9.54
C SER A 5 -10.51 3.45 9.64
N TYR A 6 -9.65 2.60 9.07
CA TYR A 6 -8.20 2.83 8.98
C TYR A 6 -7.88 3.90 7.93
N LEU A 7 -8.58 3.88 6.79
CA LEU A 7 -8.39 4.84 5.70
C LEU A 7 -8.96 6.24 6.01
N ASN A 8 -9.92 6.35 6.94
CA ASN A 8 -10.64 7.61 7.23
C ASN A 8 -10.31 8.23 8.60
N SER A 9 -9.26 7.79 9.31
CA SER A 9 -8.89 8.42 10.58
C SER A 9 -8.35 9.85 10.35
N GLU A 10 -8.83 10.83 11.12
CA GLU A 10 -8.63 12.29 10.95
C GLU A 10 -7.20 12.81 11.20
N SER A 11 -6.17 11.96 11.15
CA SER A 11 -4.78 12.41 11.07
C SER A 11 -4.30 12.31 9.61
N PRO A 12 -4.29 13.41 8.84
CA PRO A 12 -3.88 13.37 7.45
C PRO A 12 -2.37 13.21 7.38
N LYS A 13 -1.89 11.97 7.43
CA LYS A 13 -0.50 11.65 7.06
C LYS A 13 -0.51 10.94 5.72
N HIS A 14 -0.62 11.77 4.67
CA HIS A 14 -0.06 11.50 3.36
C HIS A 14 -0.57 10.25 2.61
N ILE A 15 -1.88 10.18 2.35
CA ILE A 15 -2.41 9.36 1.26
C ILE A 15 -2.24 10.17 -0.02
N PHE A 16 -1.24 9.82 -0.85
CA PHE A 16 -1.04 10.46 -2.14
C PHE A 16 -1.64 9.59 -3.25
N PRO A 17 -2.80 9.97 -3.84
CA PRO A 17 -3.31 9.28 -5.01
C PRO A 17 -2.38 9.55 -6.20
N MET A 18 -1.75 8.51 -6.75
CA MET A 18 -1.01 8.65 -8.00
C MET A 18 -1.99 8.65 -9.17
N LYS A 19 -2.08 9.77 -9.88
CA LYS A 19 -2.89 9.87 -11.08
C LYS A 19 -2.17 9.17 -12.25
N PRO A 20 -2.87 8.33 -13.05
CA PRO A 20 -2.32 7.78 -14.29
C PRO A 20 -1.89 8.93 -15.21
N GLY A 21 -0.60 8.99 -15.54
CA GLY A 21 -0.05 10.02 -16.43
C GLY A 21 0.29 11.37 -15.79
N LEU A 22 0.07 11.56 -14.49
CA LEU A 22 0.65 12.69 -13.76
C LEU A 22 1.88 12.16 -13.02
N GLN A 23 3.07 12.50 -13.53
CA GLN A 23 4.32 12.37 -12.77
C GLN A 23 4.07 12.85 -11.35
N CYS A 24 4.60 12.09 -10.38
CA CYS A 24 4.72 12.50 -8.99
C CYS A 24 4.84 14.02 -8.95
N THR A 25 3.81 14.72 -8.46
CA THR A 25 3.87 16.19 -8.44
C THR A 25 5.17 16.54 -7.75
N HIS A 26 5.98 17.28 -8.50
CA HIS A 26 7.44 17.40 -8.45
C HIS A 26 7.99 18.00 -7.14
N SER A 27 7.27 17.86 -6.03
CA SER A 27 7.59 18.37 -4.69
C SER A 27 7.40 17.36 -3.55
N ALA A 28 6.68 16.25 -3.70
CA ALA A 28 6.43 15.31 -2.59
C ALA A 28 7.49 14.19 -2.47
N LEU A 29 8.07 13.74 -3.59
CA LEU A 29 9.08 12.67 -3.62
C LEU A 29 10.48 13.17 -4.02
N THR A 30 10.59 14.34 -4.64
CA THR A 30 11.85 14.91 -5.14
C THR A 30 12.63 15.70 -4.08
N ASN A 31 12.00 16.11 -2.97
CA ASN A 31 12.64 16.92 -1.93
C ASN A 31 12.97 16.18 -0.63
N ASN A 32 12.76 14.86 -0.56
CA ASN A 32 12.98 14.14 0.69
C ASN A 32 13.45 12.70 0.46
N LEU A 33 14.77 12.55 0.46
CA LEU A 33 15.47 11.33 0.89
C LEU A 33 15.02 10.86 2.31
N SER A 34 14.13 11.59 3.01
CA SER A 34 13.67 11.29 4.36
C SER A 34 12.68 10.13 4.47
N HIS A 35 12.07 9.69 3.36
CA HIS A 35 11.14 8.54 3.35
C HIS A 35 11.82 7.22 2.97
N LEU A 36 13.12 7.25 2.66
CA LEU A 36 13.91 6.04 2.49
C LEU A 36 13.97 5.33 3.84
N LEU A 37 13.61 4.04 3.87
CA LEU A 37 13.53 3.17 5.05
C LEU A 37 12.22 3.24 5.86
N GLU A 38 11.23 4.03 5.46
CA GLU A 38 9.90 3.99 6.12
C GLU A 38 9.06 2.81 5.61
N LYS A 39 8.19 2.27 6.47
CA LYS A 39 7.20 1.26 6.10
C LYS A 39 6.08 1.91 5.28
N VAL A 40 5.83 1.37 4.09
CA VAL A 40 4.81 1.88 3.17
C VAL A 40 3.80 0.80 2.81
N CYS A 41 2.57 1.23 2.52
CA CYS A 41 1.50 0.41 1.97
C CYS A 41 1.27 0.83 0.51
N ILE A 42 1.38 -0.13 -0.40
CA ILE A 42 1.19 0.04 -1.84
C ILE A 42 -0.08 -0.68 -2.27
N ILE A 43 -0.93 0.00 -3.04
CA ILE A 43 -2.04 -0.63 -3.75
C ILE A 43 -1.71 -0.65 -5.23
N THR A 44 -1.80 -1.84 -5.84
CA THR A 44 -1.54 -2.01 -7.26
C THR A 44 -2.79 -1.84 -8.12
N VAL A 45 -2.60 -1.69 -9.43
CA VAL A 45 -3.68 -1.60 -10.44
C VAL A 45 -4.62 -2.80 -10.40
N ASP A 46 -4.09 -3.97 -10.04
CA ASP A 46 -4.85 -5.22 -9.93
C ASP A 46 -5.55 -5.38 -8.56
N GLY A 47 -5.50 -4.37 -7.68
CA GLY A 47 -6.14 -4.39 -6.36
C GLY A 47 -5.34 -5.12 -5.28
N ARG A 48 -4.07 -5.45 -5.52
CA ARG A 48 -3.21 -6.11 -4.50
C ARG A 48 -2.74 -5.08 -3.48
N THR A 49 -2.72 -5.49 -2.22
CA THR A 49 -2.23 -4.67 -1.11
C THR A 49 -0.87 -5.21 -0.65
N LEU A 50 0.18 -4.43 -0.83
CA LEU A 50 1.54 -4.77 -0.44
C LEU A 50 1.98 -3.84 0.69
N THR A 51 2.73 -4.36 1.65
CA THR A 51 3.32 -3.57 2.72
C THR A 51 4.78 -3.95 2.87
N GLY A 52 5.68 -2.99 3.00
CA GLY A 52 7.11 -3.24 3.13
C GLY A 52 7.91 -1.97 3.37
N SER A 53 9.20 -2.10 3.66
CA SER A 53 10.09 -0.95 3.82
C SER A 53 10.54 -0.44 2.45
N LEU A 54 10.32 0.84 2.17
CA LEU A 54 10.72 1.45 0.90
C LEU A 54 12.24 1.66 0.87
N VAL A 55 12.94 0.91 0.02
CA VAL A 55 14.40 0.99 -0.12
C VAL A 55 14.79 1.99 -1.20
N SER A 56 14.05 2.03 -2.31
CA SER A 56 14.35 2.88 -3.45
C SER A 56 13.10 3.19 -4.25
N CYS A 57 13.07 4.37 -4.84
CA CYS A 57 12.07 4.83 -5.79
C CYS A 57 12.81 5.56 -6.92
N ASP A 58 12.36 5.40 -8.16
CA ASP A 58 12.83 6.19 -9.29
C ASP A 58 11.80 7.26 -9.74
N GLN A 59 12.19 8.07 -10.73
CA GLN A 59 11.35 9.13 -11.30
C GLN A 59 10.08 8.65 -12.03
N VAL A 60 9.99 7.37 -12.35
CA VAL A 60 8.81 6.73 -12.96
C VAL A 60 8.06 5.86 -11.96
N THR A 61 8.40 5.96 -10.67
CA THR A 61 7.76 5.25 -9.55
C THR A 61 7.96 3.74 -9.59
N ASN A 62 9.04 3.24 -10.17
CA ASN A 62 9.46 1.88 -9.84
C ASN A 62 9.92 1.85 -8.37
N LEU A 63 9.34 0.95 -7.58
CA LEU A 63 9.57 0.86 -6.13
C LEU A 63 10.28 -0.44 -5.79
N VAL A 64 11.32 -0.35 -4.99
CA VAL A 64 11.96 -1.50 -4.36
C VAL A 64 11.54 -1.55 -2.90
N LEU A 65 10.82 -2.61 -2.53
CA LEU A 65 10.36 -2.88 -1.18
C LEU A 65 11.17 -4.03 -0.57
N LYS A 66 11.58 -3.88 0.69
CA LYS A 66 12.20 -4.94 1.50
C LYS A 66 11.20 -5.45 2.53
N ASP A 67 11.37 -6.72 2.92
CA ASP A 67 10.53 -7.39 3.92
C ASP A 67 9.03 -7.25 3.57
N THR A 68 8.74 -7.38 2.27
CA THR A 68 7.42 -7.17 1.69
C THR A 68 6.48 -8.28 2.09
N ILE A 69 5.29 -7.90 2.52
CA ILE A 69 4.17 -8.76 2.86
C ILE A 69 2.99 -8.34 1.98
N GLU A 70 2.40 -9.30 1.30
CA GLU A 70 1.11 -9.10 0.63
C GLU A 70 -0.02 -9.43 1.59
N ARG A 71 -0.97 -8.50 1.69
CA ARG A 71 -2.18 -8.68 2.50
C ARG A 71 -3.33 -9.07 1.60
N ILE A 72 -3.82 -10.29 1.80
CA ILE A 72 -4.98 -10.83 1.10
C ILE A 72 -6.16 -10.72 2.06
N ILE A 73 -6.94 -9.66 1.90
CA ILE A 73 -8.14 -9.40 2.70
C ILE A 73 -9.33 -10.10 2.07
N ARG A 74 -10.01 -10.93 2.85
CA ARG A 74 -11.18 -11.69 2.39
C ARG A 74 -12.50 -11.00 2.75
N PRO A 75 -13.55 -11.21 1.93
CA PRO A 75 -14.92 -10.79 2.25
C PRO A 75 -15.42 -11.39 3.56
N ALA A 76 -16.41 -10.73 4.19
CA ALA A 76 -17.00 -11.21 5.45
C ALA A 76 -17.77 -12.53 5.30
N GLU A 77 -18.17 -12.86 4.07
CA GLU A 77 -18.89 -14.08 3.68
C GLU A 77 -17.96 -15.25 3.34
N ASP A 78 -16.64 -15.03 3.29
CA ASP A 78 -15.63 -16.09 3.15
C ASP A 78 -15.29 -16.63 4.56
N ASP A 79 -15.46 -17.94 4.74
CA ASP A 79 -15.16 -18.65 5.99
C ASP A 79 -13.65 -18.67 6.29
N GLU A 80 -12.80 -18.52 5.26
CA GLU A 80 -11.36 -18.50 5.41
C GLU A 80 -10.85 -17.18 6.00
N PRO A 81 -9.83 -17.20 6.88
CA PRO A 81 -9.20 -15.99 7.36
C PRO A 81 -8.44 -15.25 6.25
N SER A 82 -8.41 -13.93 6.39
CA SER A 82 -7.45 -13.10 5.66
C SER A 82 -6.04 -13.55 5.98
N MET A 83 -5.11 -13.34 5.04
CA MET A 83 -3.76 -13.86 5.18
C MET A 83 -2.70 -12.85 4.77
N GLU A 84 -1.53 -13.04 5.35
CA GLU A 84 -0.32 -12.30 5.05
C GLU A 84 0.67 -13.25 4.37
N GLN A 85 1.06 -12.90 3.15
CA GLN A 85 2.00 -13.69 2.35
C GLN A 85 3.35 -12.95 2.25
N PRO A 86 4.44 -13.49 2.83
CA PRO A 86 5.75 -12.87 2.75
C PRO A 86 6.37 -13.07 1.36
N HIS A 87 6.89 -11.99 0.80
CA HIS A 87 7.61 -11.97 -0.49
C HIS A 87 9.08 -11.54 -0.33
N GLY A 88 9.45 -10.90 0.78
CA GLY A 88 10.83 -10.45 1.03
C GLY A 88 11.19 -9.23 0.18
N LEU A 89 12.21 -9.35 -0.68
CA LEU A 89 12.58 -8.27 -1.60
C LEU A 89 11.65 -8.27 -2.82
N TYR A 90 10.94 -7.16 -3.03
CA TYR A 90 9.91 -7.05 -4.06
C TYR A 90 10.10 -5.80 -4.91
N LEU A 91 10.10 -5.96 -6.23
CA LEU A 91 10.16 -4.86 -7.20
C LEU A 91 8.77 -4.62 -7.78
N VAL A 92 8.21 -3.43 -7.53
CA VAL A 92 6.95 -2.98 -8.14
C VAL A 92 7.27 -2.07 -9.31
N ARG A 93 6.73 -2.40 -10.48
CA ARG A 93 6.81 -1.53 -11.66
C ARG A 93 5.88 -0.32 -11.48
N GLY A 94 6.37 0.88 -11.80
CA GLY A 94 5.64 2.12 -11.56
C GLY A 94 4.29 2.23 -12.25
N ASP A 95 4.15 1.66 -13.45
CA ASP A 95 2.86 1.60 -14.16
C ASP A 95 1.77 0.85 -13.39
N ASN A 96 2.17 -0.04 -12.46
CA ASN A 96 1.25 -0.83 -11.65
C ASN A 96 0.98 -0.21 -10.27
N VAL A 97 1.62 0.92 -9.91
CA VAL A 97 1.43 1.60 -8.62
C VAL A 97 0.25 2.57 -8.72
N VAL A 98 -0.73 2.45 -7.82
CA VAL A 98 -1.90 3.36 -7.77
C VAL A 98 -1.81 4.26 -6.54
N ILE A 99 -1.47 3.69 -5.40
CA ILE A 99 -1.35 4.42 -4.13
C ILE A 99 -0.07 3.98 -3.44
N CYS A 100 0.64 4.94 -2.86
CA CYS A 100 1.70 4.73 -1.89
C CYS A 100 1.36 5.56 -0.65
N GLY A 101 1.13 4.90 0.48
CA GLY A 101 0.83 5.54 1.76
C GLY A 101 1.84 5.14 2.82
N LEU A 102 2.22 6.09 3.69
CA LEU A 102 3.05 5.80 4.86
C LEU A 102 2.26 4.97 5.87
N VAL A 103 2.91 3.99 6.48
CA VAL A 103 2.32 3.12 7.50
C VAL A 103 2.88 3.49 8.86
N ASP A 104 1.99 3.68 9.83
CA ASP A 104 2.37 3.78 11.23
C ASP A 104 2.62 2.37 11.79
N GLU A 105 3.87 2.06 12.12
CA GLU A 105 4.28 0.71 12.53
C GLU A 105 3.64 0.25 13.84
N GLU A 106 3.40 1.16 14.79
CA GLU A 106 2.79 0.83 16.07
C GLU A 106 1.33 0.44 15.87
N LEU A 107 0.60 1.22 15.05
CA LEU A 107 -0.80 0.93 14.73
C LEU A 107 -0.91 -0.35 13.90
N ASP A 108 -0.08 -0.50 12.88
CA ASP A 108 -0.08 -1.65 11.98
C ASP A 108 0.22 -2.97 12.71
N GLY A 109 1.10 -2.94 13.72
CA GLY A 109 1.42 -4.08 14.58
C GLY A 109 0.33 -4.41 15.61
N SER A 110 -0.55 -3.47 15.94
CA SER A 110 -1.67 -3.70 16.87
C SER A 110 -2.86 -4.40 16.22
N ILE A 111 -2.91 -4.45 14.88
CA ILE A 111 -4.02 -4.99 14.10
C ILE A 111 -3.80 -6.49 13.84
N ASP A 112 -4.79 -7.30 14.18
CA ASP A 112 -4.83 -8.71 13.79
C ASP A 112 -5.36 -8.84 12.34
N TRP A 113 -4.44 -8.83 11.39
CA TRP A 113 -4.74 -8.89 9.95
C TRP A 113 -5.50 -10.15 9.52
N THR A 114 -5.44 -11.24 10.29
CA THR A 114 -6.18 -12.48 9.97
C THR A 114 -7.68 -12.34 10.18
N LYS A 115 -8.09 -11.43 11.08
CA LYS A 115 -9.48 -11.14 11.42
C LYS A 115 -10.04 -9.95 10.64
N VAL A 116 -9.19 -9.21 9.94
CA VAL A 116 -9.65 -8.11 9.08
C VAL A 116 -10.49 -8.69 7.94
N ARG A 117 -11.61 -8.02 7.66
CA ARG A 117 -12.53 -8.37 6.57
C ARG A 117 -12.84 -7.12 5.76
N GLY A 118 -12.99 -7.29 4.45
CA GLY A 118 -13.25 -6.22 3.52
C GLY A 118 -13.59 -6.76 2.14
N GLU A 119 -14.30 -5.94 1.35
CA GLU A 119 -14.53 -6.25 -0.06
C GLU A 119 -13.22 -6.23 -0.83
N VAL A 120 -13.15 -7.02 -1.90
CA VAL A 120 -11.99 -7.08 -2.79
C VAL A 120 -11.84 -5.74 -3.50
N ILE A 121 -10.63 -5.20 -3.52
CA ILE A 121 -10.33 -3.95 -4.22
C ILE A 121 -10.47 -4.20 -5.72
N GLY A 122 -11.37 -3.44 -6.37
CA GLY A 122 -11.57 -3.50 -7.80
C GLY A 122 -10.37 -2.95 -8.59
N SER A 123 -10.25 -3.35 -9.86
CA SER A 123 -9.23 -2.81 -10.76
C SER A 123 -9.51 -1.35 -11.12
N THR A 124 -8.48 -0.62 -11.55
CA THR A 124 -8.63 0.76 -12.05
C THR A 124 -9.25 0.85 -13.46
N LYS A 125 -9.54 -0.29 -14.10
CA LYS A 125 -10.18 -0.32 -15.42
C LYS A 125 -11.68 -0.10 -15.26
N HIS A 126 -12.18 0.98 -15.84
CA HIS A 126 -13.61 1.23 -16.01
C HIS A 126 -14.01 0.70 -17.40
N ALA A 127 -14.81 -0.37 -17.44
CA ALA A 127 -15.39 -0.94 -18.66
C ALA A 127 -16.87 -0.60 -18.74
#